data_AF-A0AA38W975-F1
#
_entry.id   AF-A0AA38W975-F1
#
_cell.length_a   1.000
_cell.length_b   1.000
_cell.length_c   1.000
_cell.angle_alpha   90.00
_cell.angle_beta   90.00
_cell.angle_gamma   90.00
#
_symmetry.space_group_name_H-M   'P 1'
#
loop_
_entity.id
_entity.type
_entity.pdbx_description
1 polymer ?
#
loop_
_entity_poly.entity_id
_entity_poly.type
_entity_poly.pdbx_seq_one_letter_code
_entity_poly.pdbx_strand_id
1 'polypeptide(L)'
;MLQPKDITINGKKKFSKQIIEAVDETNHQIVFKLIGGELVEIYKTFTITFHVEPKGRKQLATWTFDFEKPNTNVPYPTAMMDYLCEMLADMDVHLNGK
;
A
#
# COMPACT_ATOMS: atom_id res chain seq x y z
N MET A 1 14.78 -1.38 12.01
CA MET A 1 13.78 -0.28 11.98
C MET A 1 13.71 0.20 10.55
N LEU A 2 12.57 0.02 9.86
CA LEU A 2 12.41 0.58 8.51
C LEU A 2 12.44 2.10 8.62
N GLN A 3 13.31 2.74 7.82
CA GLN A 3 13.35 4.19 7.75
C GLN A 3 12.05 4.70 7.12
N PRO A 4 11.58 5.88 7.51
CA PRO A 4 10.43 6.46 6.83
C PRO A 4 10.74 6.68 5.36
N LYS A 5 9.80 6.29 4.50
CA LYS A 5 9.95 6.46 3.06
C LYS A 5 9.10 7.66 2.63
N ASP A 6 9.74 8.60 1.96
CA ASP A 6 9.05 9.67 1.26
C ASP A 6 8.30 9.07 0.07
N ILE A 7 7.00 9.35 -0.03
CA ILE A 7 6.16 8.99 -1.18
C ILE A 7 5.57 10.26 -1.78
N THR A 8 5.35 10.30 -3.09
CA THR A 8 4.75 11.48 -3.74
C THR A 8 3.36 11.10 -4.22
N ILE A 9 2.33 11.71 -3.61
CA ILE A 9 0.93 11.49 -4.01
C ILE A 9 0.41 12.82 -4.54
N ASN A 10 -0.10 12.82 -5.78
CA ASN A 10 -0.60 14.03 -6.47
C ASN A 10 0.43 15.18 -6.48
N GLY A 11 1.70 14.86 -6.74
CA GLY A 11 2.79 15.84 -6.81
C GLY A 11 3.22 16.44 -5.45
N LYS A 12 2.63 15.99 -4.34
CA LYS A 12 3.01 16.42 -2.99
C LYS A 12 3.80 15.32 -2.30
N LYS A 13 4.92 15.72 -1.68
CA LYS A 13 5.71 14.85 -0.83
C LYS A 13 4.91 14.51 0.43
N LYS A 14 4.83 13.22 0.74
CA LYS A 14 4.10 12.62 1.85
C LYS A 14 5.02 11.67 2.58
N PHE A 15 4.74 11.47 3.87
CA PHE A 15 5.52 10.60 4.74
C PHE A 15 4.64 9.49 5.29
N SER A 16 5.17 8.28 5.30
CA SER A 16 4.59 7.13 6.01
C SER A 16 5.66 6.43 6.83
N LYS A 17 5.29 6.02 8.04
CA LYS A 17 6.05 5.11 8.90
C LYS A 17 5.23 3.85 9.10
N GLN A 18 5.79 2.71 8.71
CA GLN A 18 5.14 1.42 8.77
C GLN A 18 6.01 0.37 9.46
N ILE A 19 5.37 -0.63 10.05
CA ILE A 19 5.99 -1.87 10.46
C ILE A 19 5.48 -3.01 9.57
N ILE A 20 6.28 -4.06 9.44
CA ILE A 20 5.81 -5.32 8.87
C ILE A 20 5.10 -6.06 10.00
N GLU A 21 3.80 -6.27 9.85
CA GLU A 21 2.97 -6.96 10.83
C GLU A 21 2.98 -8.47 10.59
N ALA A 22 3.00 -8.89 9.32
CA ALA A 22 3.11 -10.29 8.93
C ALA A 22 3.78 -10.46 7.56
N VAL A 23 4.41 -11.61 7.35
CA VAL A 23 4.90 -12.10 6.06
C VAL A 23 4.45 -13.55 5.94
N ASP A 24 3.82 -13.87 4.82
CA ASP A 24 3.47 -15.24 4.43
C ASP A 24 4.15 -15.54 3.10
N GLU A 25 5.28 -16.24 3.17
CA GLU A 25 6.06 -16.61 1.99
C GLU A 25 5.34 -17.65 1.13
N THR A 26 4.48 -18.49 1.73
CA THR A 26 3.76 -19.53 1.00
C THR A 26 2.69 -18.91 0.11
N ASN A 27 1.96 -17.94 0.65
CA ASN A 27 0.92 -17.22 -0.07
C ASN A 27 1.43 -15.94 -0.75
N HIS A 28 2.75 -15.67 -0.75
CA HIS A 28 3.34 -14.44 -1.31
C HIS A 28 2.62 -13.16 -0.86
N GLN A 29 2.44 -13.05 0.46
CA GLN A 29 1.72 -11.95 1.09
C GLN A 29 2.60 -11.23 2.11
N ILE A 30 2.48 -9.91 2.18
CA ILE A 30 3.06 -9.08 3.22
C ILE A 30 2.03 -8.08 3.74
N VAL A 31 1.96 -7.93 5.07
CA VAL A 31 1.03 -7.03 5.75
C VAL A 31 1.82 -5.92 6.42
N PHE A 32 1.46 -4.67 6.10
CA PHE A 32 2.05 -3.47 6.66
C PHE A 32 1.06 -2.75 7.55
N LYS A 33 1.47 -2.43 8.78
CA LYS A 33 0.70 -1.57 9.68
C LYS A 33 1.32 -0.18 9.72
N LEU A 34 0.50 0.83 9.45
CA LEU A 34 0.95 2.21 9.55
C LEU A 34 0.94 2.63 11.03
N ILE A 35 2.05 3.21 11.47
CA ILE A 35 2.28 3.63 12.86
C ILE A 35 2.69 5.11 12.97
N GLY A 36 2.72 5.83 11.85
CA GLY A 36 3.09 7.24 11.80
C GLY A 36 2.95 7.81 10.38
N GLY A 37 2.78 9.13 10.29
CA GLY A 37 2.58 9.85 9.03
C GLY A 37 1.13 10.25 8.78
N GLU A 38 0.88 10.87 7.63
CA GLU A 38 -0.39 11.58 7.41
C GLU A 38 -1.63 10.68 7.46
N LEU A 39 -1.53 9.43 6.97
CA LEU A 39 -2.70 8.54 6.97
C LEU A 39 -3.13 8.14 8.38
N VAL A 40 -2.23 8.06 9.36
CA VAL A 40 -2.63 7.77 10.76
C VAL A 40 -3.19 9.01 11.47
N GLU A 41 -3.05 10.20 10.90
CA GLU A 41 -3.72 11.41 11.38
C GLU A 41 -5.17 11.49 10.88
N ILE A 42 -5.46 10.82 9.75
CA ILE A 42 -6.78 10.81 9.10
C ILE A 42 -7.61 9.60 9.55
N TYR A 43 -6.99 8.43 9.69
CA TYR A 43 -7.63 7.16 10.02
C TYR A 43 -7.17 6.66 11.39
N LYS A 44 -8.08 6.06 12.17
CA LYS A 44 -7.77 5.52 13.51
C LYS A 44 -6.82 4.32 13.43
N THR A 45 -7.05 3.47 12.43
CA THR A 45 -6.23 2.30 12.11
C THR A 45 -6.06 2.23 10.60
N PHE A 46 -4.91 1.75 10.15
CA PHE A 46 -4.65 1.57 8.72
C PHE A 46 -3.62 0.46 8.51
N THR A 47 -4.06 -0.61 7.85
CA THR A 47 -3.25 -1.75 7.44
C THR A 47 -3.34 -1.90 5.92
N ILE A 48 -2.20 -2.21 5.31
CA ILE A 48 -2.07 -2.44 3.88
C ILE A 48 -1.53 -3.86 3.68
N THR A 49 -2.28 -4.67 2.96
CA THR A 49 -1.85 -6.02 2.56
C THR A 49 -1.48 -6.02 1.09
N PHE A 50 -0.28 -6.49 0.77
CA PHE A 50 0.14 -6.80 -0.58
C PHE A 50 0.12 -8.32 -0.78
N HIS A 51 -0.56 -8.78 -1.82
CA HIS A 51 -0.68 -10.20 -2.14
C HIS A 51 -0.47 -10.42 -3.63
N VAL A 52 0.31 -11.45 -3.99
CA VAL A 52 0.52 -11.84 -5.39
C VAL A 52 0.12 -13.29 -5.60
N GLU A 53 -0.78 -13.53 -6.56
CA GLU A 53 -1.25 -14.88 -6.89
C GLU A 53 -1.22 -15.16 -8.40
N PRO A 54 -1.10 -16.44 -8.82
CA PRO A 54 -1.22 -16.79 -10.24
C PRO A 54 -2.62 -16.48 -10.79
N LYS A 55 -2.66 -15.84 -11.96
CA LYS A 55 -3.88 -15.60 -12.74
C LYS A 55 -3.66 -16.02 -14.20
N GLY A 56 -3.88 -17.30 -14.47
CA GLY A 56 -3.61 -17.91 -15.77
C GLY A 56 -2.12 -17.90 -16.09
N ARG A 57 -1.71 -17.22 -17.18
CA ARG A 57 -0.29 -17.07 -17.58
C ARG A 57 0.39 -15.83 -17.01
N LYS A 58 -0.29 -15.08 -16.13
CA LYS A 58 0.20 -13.85 -15.51
C LYS A 58 0.14 -13.96 -13.99
N GLN A 59 0.77 -13.03 -13.29
CA GLN A 59 0.57 -12.82 -11.86
C GLN A 59 -0.47 -11.70 -11.66
N LEU A 60 -1.31 -11.83 -10.63
CA LEU A 60 -2.17 -10.77 -10.14
C LEU A 60 -1.61 -10.24 -8.82
N ALA A 61 -1.19 -8.98 -8.83
CA ALA A 61 -0.79 -8.26 -7.63
C ALA A 61 -1.99 -7.45 -7.10
N THR A 62 -2.29 -7.58 -5.82
CA THR A 62 -3.44 -6.93 -5.16
C THR A 62 -2.97 -6.15 -3.94
N TRP A 63 -3.44 -4.90 -3.84
CA TRP A 63 -3.36 -4.10 -2.62
C TRP A 63 -4.73 -4.10 -1.92
N THR A 64 -4.78 -4.54 -0.67
CA THR A 64 -5.99 -4.49 0.17
C THR A 64 -5.77 -3.51 1.32
N PHE A 65 -6.73 -2.60 1.52
CA PHE A 65 -6.65 -1.60 2.59
C PHE A 65 -7.72 -1.89 3.64
N ASP A 66 -7.28 -2.13 4.86
CA ASP A 66 -8.13 -2.29 6.04
C ASP A 66 -7.93 -1.06 6.94
N PHE A 67 -9.00 -0.29 7.15
CA PHE A 67 -8.91 0.98 7.87
C PHE A 67 -10.18 1.32 8.66
N GLU A 68 -10.01 2.06 9.74
CA GLU A 68 -11.12 2.60 10.53
C GLU A 68 -11.18 4.12 10.40
N LYS A 69 -12.32 4.64 9.91
CA LYS A 69 -12.58 6.08 9.85
C LYS A 69 -12.99 6.60 11.24
N PRO A 70 -12.56 7.82 11.63
CA PRO A 70 -13.04 8.42 12.87
C PRO A 70 -14.53 8.80 12.81
N ASN A 71 -15.07 9.07 11.62
CA ASN A 71 -16.49 9.32 11.34
C ASN A 71 -16.77 9.18 9.83
N THR A 72 -18.05 9.32 9.42
CA THR A 72 -18.50 9.13 8.03
C THR A 72 -18.04 10.21 7.05
N ASN A 73 -17.57 11.37 7.52
CA ASN A 73 -17.13 12.47 6.66
C ASN A 73 -15.71 12.28 6.12
N VAL A 74 -14.93 11.37 6.70
CA VAL A 74 -13.58 11.08 6.22
C VAL A 74 -13.65 10.33 4.88
N PRO A 75 -12.94 10.80 3.83
CA PRO A 75 -12.99 10.16 2.52
C PRO A 75 -12.35 8.77 2.54
N TYR A 76 -12.64 7.99 1.51
CA TYR A 76 -11.89 6.76 1.23
C TYR A 76 -10.47 7.11 0.75
N PRO A 77 -9.46 6.28 1.04
CA PRO A 77 -8.06 6.55 0.69
C PRO A 77 -7.75 6.28 -0.80
N THR A 78 -8.62 6.71 -1.72
CA THR A 78 -8.53 6.38 -3.15
C THR A 78 -7.27 6.94 -3.80
N ALA A 79 -6.82 8.14 -3.43
CA ALA A 79 -5.56 8.69 -3.95
C ALA A 79 -4.33 7.82 -3.61
N MET A 80 -4.35 7.13 -2.46
CA MET A 80 -3.29 6.17 -2.10
C MET A 80 -3.45 4.87 -2.90
N MET A 81 -4.69 4.43 -3.17
CA MET A 81 -4.95 3.28 -4.04
C MET A 81 -4.43 3.52 -5.46
N ASP A 82 -4.74 4.69 -6.04
CA ASP A 82 -4.30 5.07 -7.39
C ASP A 82 -2.77 5.09 -7.48
N TYR A 83 -2.10 5.73 -6.51
CA TYR A 83 -0.63 5.75 -6.42
C TYR A 83 -0.01 4.34 -6.37
N LEU A 84 -0.57 3.42 -5.57
CA LEU A 84 -0.03 2.06 -5.48
C LEU A 84 -0.31 1.24 -6.75
N CYS A 85 -1.42 1.50 -7.44
CA CYS A 85 -1.70 0.91 -8.75
C CYS A 85 -0.71 1.40 -9.81
N GLU A 86 -0.41 2.70 -9.85
CA GLU A 86 0.63 3.28 -10.72
C GLU A 86 2.01 2.66 -10.42
N MET A 87 2.37 2.52 -9.14
CA MET A 87 3.60 1.86 -8.73
C MET A 87 3.68 0.40 -9.22
N LEU A 88 2.57 -0.35 -9.18
CA LEU A 88 2.54 -1.71 -9.73
C LEU A 88 2.74 -1.73 -11.24
N ALA A 89 2.14 -0.77 -11.97
CA ALA A 89 2.34 -0.64 -13.41
C ALA A 89 3.80 -0.33 -13.74
N ASP A 90 4.43 0.60 -13.02
CA ASP A 90 5.85 0.93 -13.19
C ASP A 90 6.76 -0.28 -12.89
N MET A 91 6.44 -1.07 -11.86
CA MET A 91 7.15 -2.31 -11.56
C MET A 91 6.99 -3.35 -12.67
N ASP A 92 5.77 -3.51 -13.22
CA ASP A 92 5.50 -4.42 -14.33
C ASP A 92 6.30 -4.01 -15.58
N VAL A 93 6.31 -2.72 -15.91
CA VAL A 93 7.13 -2.15 -16.98
C VAL A 93 8.62 -2.37 -16.73
N HIS A 94 9.10 -2.19 -15.51
CA HIS A 94 10.52 -2.38 -15.20
C HIS A 94 10.97 -3.85 -15.29
N LEU A 95 10.11 -4.79 -14.89
CA LEU A 95 10.44 -6.22 -14.85
C LEU A 95 10.21 -6.92 -16.20
N ASN A 96 9.23 -6.46 -16.99
CA ASN A 96 8.84 -7.08 -18.25
C ASN A 96 9.20 -6.23 -19.48
N GLY A 97 9.54 -4.95 -19.29
CA GLY A 97 10.11 -4.10 -20.32
C GLY A 97 11.60 -4.39 -20.48
N LYS A 98 12.00 -4.68 -21.72
CA LYS A 98 13.38 -4.47 -22.15
C LYS A 98 13.68 -2.98 -22.23
#